data_AF-A0A7I4YB74-F1
#
_entry.id   AF-A0A7I4YB74-F1
#
_cell.length_a   1.000
_cell.length_b   1.000
_cell.length_c   1.000
_cell.angle_alpha   90.00
_cell.angle_beta   90.00
_cell.angle_gamma   90.00
#
_symmetry.space_group_name_H-M   'P 1'
#
loop_
_entity.id
_entity.type
_entity.pdbx_description
1 polymer ?
#
loop_
_entity_poly.entity_id
_entity_poly.type
_entity_poly.pdbx_seq_one_letter_code
_entity_poly.pdbx_strand_id
1 'polypeptide(L)'
;MLGQTSLGRRLLTAEVALCVHAHSRNFRRRPPNQGKPPILPPSKKVLYHVVHVPWQSPEDVKELLWRRHVYNNAVISLKEIFRQEIRQAEAAGKGVESMREEEDAELNRLIAENERVNREMAEARARKEEEEWKETQREILKEIDEALQKQHSVAKEATAEVRDAIARSRDFVNEENLEAKIMEALENPKVYDFAIDRQGKKYYDPPPSKYQEGVPTRQKGRLFDRTLGTQQAPDVKEDSHTEKLADTSKV
;
A
#
# COMPACT_ATOMS: atom_id res chain seq x y z
N MET A 1 53.00 30.55 -9.79
CA MET A 1 51.68 31.09 -9.39
C MET A 1 50.74 29.91 -9.27
N LEU A 2 50.69 29.23 -8.12
CA LEU A 2 49.79 29.46 -6.97
C LEU A 2 48.31 29.57 -7.38
N GLY A 3 47.54 28.54 -7.01
CA GLY A 3 46.11 28.40 -7.29
C GLY A 3 45.42 27.44 -6.33
N GLN A 4 45.48 27.78 -5.03
CA GLN A 4 44.44 27.66 -4.00
C GLN A 4 43.93 26.29 -3.51
N THR A 5 44.15 26.13 -2.21
CA THR A 5 43.67 25.14 -1.22
C THR A 5 42.17 25.22 -0.94
N SER A 6 41.53 24.08 -0.74
CA SER A 6 40.24 23.98 -0.03
C SER A 6 40.39 23.17 1.27
N LEU A 7 40.23 23.87 2.39
CA LEU A 7 40.24 23.35 3.75
C LEU A 7 38.83 22.88 4.13
N GLY A 8 38.60 21.57 4.16
CA GLY A 8 37.39 20.95 4.70
C GLY A 8 37.58 20.54 6.16
N ARG A 9 37.05 21.34 7.10
CA ARG A 9 36.93 21.05 8.53
C ARG A 9 36.32 19.66 8.78
N ARG A 10 37.02 18.79 9.51
CA ARG A 10 36.41 17.61 10.15
C ARG A 10 36.21 17.90 11.63
N LEU A 11 34.95 17.89 12.06
CA LEU A 11 34.54 17.96 13.45
C LEU A 11 34.91 16.63 14.12
N LEU A 12 35.72 16.70 15.19
CA LEU A 12 36.03 15.57 16.06
C LEU A 12 34.95 15.51 17.15
N THR A 13 34.00 14.58 17.03
CA THR A 13 33.16 14.12 18.13
C THR A 13 33.90 12.99 18.83
N ALA A 14 34.37 13.23 20.05
CA ALA A 14 34.98 12.22 20.90
C ALA A 14 33.87 11.47 21.65
N GLU A 15 33.50 10.29 21.16
CA GLU A 15 32.76 9.31 21.95
C GLU A 15 33.75 8.35 22.62
N VAL A 16 33.75 8.38 23.96
CA VAL A 16 34.53 7.49 24.81
C VAL A 16 33.82 6.14 24.86
N ALA A 17 34.21 5.22 23.97
CA ALA A 17 33.85 3.82 24.07
C ALA A 17 34.84 3.09 25.00
N LEU A 18 34.38 2.81 26.23
CA LEU A 18 35.05 1.92 27.19
C LEU A 18 35.17 0.51 26.59
N CYS A 19 36.32 0.21 26.01
CA CYS A 19 36.63 -1.09 25.42
C CYS A 19 37.15 -2.03 26.52
N VAL A 20 36.25 -2.83 27.11
CA VAL A 20 36.60 -3.94 28.02
C VAL A 20 37.36 -4.99 27.21
N HIS A 21 38.68 -4.90 27.20
CA HIS A 21 39.57 -5.88 26.59
C HIS A 21 39.67 -7.13 27.48
N ALA A 22 38.71 -8.05 27.33
CA ALA A 22 38.87 -9.42 27.78
C ALA A 22 39.95 -10.10 26.93
N HIS A 23 41.20 -10.06 27.41
CA HIS A 23 42.32 -10.76 26.80
C HIS A 23 42.18 -12.27 27.00
N SER A 24 41.38 -12.93 26.17
CA SER A 24 41.51 -14.38 26.02
C SER A 24 42.89 -14.64 25.40
N ARG A 25 43.82 -15.17 26.20
CA ARG A 25 45.11 -15.67 25.73
C ARG A 25 44.88 -16.92 24.89
N ASN A 26 44.40 -16.72 23.68
CA ASN A 26 44.38 -17.75 22.66
C ASN A 26 45.83 -18.04 22.26
N PHE A 27 46.46 -19.00 22.95
CA PHE A 27 47.69 -19.65 22.51
C PHE A 27 47.40 -20.45 21.23
N ARG A 28 47.09 -19.76 20.12
CA ARG A 28 47.04 -20.38 18.81
C ARG A 28 48.47 -20.75 18.44
N ARG A 29 48.75 -22.05 18.31
CA ARG A 29 50.00 -22.54 17.74
C ARG A 29 50.09 -21.99 16.31
N ARG A 30 50.91 -20.95 16.11
CA ARG A 30 51.18 -20.44 14.77
C ARG A 30 51.83 -21.57 13.97
N PRO A 31 51.42 -21.83 12.72
CA PRO A 31 52.13 -22.78 11.89
C PRO A 31 53.59 -22.34 11.80
N PRO A 32 54.57 -23.26 11.91
CA PRO A 32 55.97 -22.91 11.77
C PRO A 32 56.17 -22.28 10.40
N ASN A 33 57.03 -21.27 10.32
CA ASN A 33 57.36 -20.63 9.03
C ASN A 33 57.82 -21.72 8.05
N GLN A 34 57.13 -21.83 6.92
CA GLN A 34 57.48 -22.80 5.90
C GLN A 34 58.91 -22.49 5.42
N GLY A 35 59.76 -23.51 5.43
CA GLY A 35 61.13 -23.40 4.94
C GLY A 35 61.17 -23.07 3.44
N LYS A 36 62.38 -22.90 2.90
CA LYS A 36 62.54 -22.70 1.45
C LYS A 36 62.02 -23.95 0.71
N PRO A 37 61.16 -23.81 -0.31
CA PRO A 37 60.71 -24.95 -1.10
C PRO A 37 61.89 -25.63 -1.81
N PRO A 38 61.85 -26.95 -2.03
CA PRO A 38 62.95 -27.72 -2.64
C PRO A 38 63.41 -27.25 -4.03
N ILE A 39 62.57 -26.46 -4.71
CA ILE A 39 62.79 -25.92 -6.06
C ILE A 39 63.85 -24.80 -6.06
N LEU A 40 64.03 -24.13 -4.93
CA LEU A 40 64.98 -23.02 -4.84
C LEU A 40 66.39 -23.53 -4.53
N PRO A 41 67.42 -23.08 -5.27
CA PRO A 41 68.78 -23.43 -4.94
C PRO A 41 69.16 -22.87 -3.55
N PRO A 42 70.03 -23.56 -2.80
CA PRO A 42 70.55 -23.04 -1.54
C PRO A 42 71.30 -21.71 -1.78
N SER A 43 71.36 -20.88 -0.74
CA SER A 43 72.10 -19.62 -0.81
C SER A 43 73.59 -19.89 -1.02
N LYS A 44 74.28 -19.04 -1.80
CA LYS A 44 75.75 -19.10 -2.01
C LYS A 44 76.54 -19.17 -0.70
N LYS A 45 76.03 -18.54 0.37
CA LYS A 45 76.63 -18.59 1.72
C LYS A 45 76.53 -19.98 2.37
N VAL A 46 75.42 -20.70 2.14
CA VAL A 46 75.15 -22.02 2.72
C VAL A 46 75.75 -23.14 1.87
N LEU A 47 75.89 -22.94 0.56
CA LEU A 47 76.37 -23.94 -0.41
C LEU A 47 77.72 -24.58 0.00
N TYR A 48 78.61 -23.78 0.59
CA TYR A 48 79.94 -24.22 1.04
C TYR A 48 80.10 -24.23 2.56
N HIS A 49 79.03 -23.97 3.32
CA HIS A 49 79.10 -23.94 4.78
C HIS A 49 78.98 -25.35 5.35
N VAL A 50 80.09 -25.87 5.88
CA VAL A 50 80.10 -27.13 6.62
C VAL A 50 79.76 -26.85 8.08
N VAL A 51 78.74 -27.54 8.59
CA VAL A 51 78.39 -27.46 10.02
C VAL A 51 79.41 -28.27 10.81
N HIS A 52 80.28 -27.57 11.52
CA HIS A 52 81.22 -28.19 12.45
C HIS A 52 80.51 -28.45 13.77
N VAL A 53 80.25 -29.73 14.05
CA VAL A 53 79.71 -30.14 15.34
C VAL A 53 80.82 -30.00 16.39
N PRO A 54 80.58 -29.34 17.54
CA PRO A 54 81.58 -29.25 18.59
C PRO A 54 81.91 -30.65 19.13
N TRP A 55 83.19 -30.89 19.39
CA TRP A 55 83.64 -32.14 20.00
C TRP A 55 83.05 -32.27 21.41
N GLN A 56 82.51 -33.45 21.72
CA GLN A 56 81.95 -33.78 23.03
C GLN A 56 82.70 -34.98 23.60
N SER A 57 82.80 -35.03 24.92
CA SER A 57 83.43 -36.17 25.57
C SER A 57 82.60 -37.45 25.33
N PRO A 58 83.22 -38.63 25.15
CA PRO A 58 82.48 -39.88 24.95
C PRO A 58 81.58 -40.26 26.14
N GLU A 59 81.96 -39.85 27.35
CA GLU A 59 81.22 -40.11 28.58
C GLU A 59 79.91 -39.32 28.61
N ASP A 60 79.96 -38.01 28.33
CA ASP A 60 78.78 -37.14 28.29
C ASP A 60 77.78 -37.61 27.22
N VAL A 61 78.27 -38.01 26.05
CA VAL A 61 77.42 -38.51 24.96
C VAL A 61 76.70 -39.79 25.39
N LYS A 62 77.40 -40.71 26.04
CA LYS A 62 76.82 -41.96 26.54
C LYS A 62 75.74 -41.69 27.58
N GLU A 63 75.99 -40.79 28.51
CA GLU A 63 75.02 -40.41 29.53
C GLU A 63 73.80 -39.70 28.93
N LEU A 64 74.00 -38.74 28.02
CA LEU A 64 72.90 -38.02 27.36
C LEU A 64 72.02 -38.96 26.54
N LEU A 65 72.61 -39.93 25.84
CA LEU A 65 71.85 -40.93 25.11
C LEU A 65 71.01 -41.81 26.05
N TRP A 66 71.59 -42.23 27.19
CA TRP A 66 70.87 -43.00 28.19
C TRP A 66 69.72 -42.20 28.82
N ARG A 67 69.99 -40.97 29.28
CA ARG A 67 68.97 -40.07 29.85
C ARG A 67 67.85 -39.79 28.86
N ARG A 68 68.18 -39.53 27.59
CA ARG A 68 67.18 -39.34 26.50
C ARG A 68 66.33 -40.59 26.32
N HIS A 69 66.94 -41.77 26.33
CA HIS A 69 66.22 -43.03 26.19
C HIS A 69 65.25 -43.25 27.36
N VAL A 70 65.73 -43.11 28.60
CA VAL A 70 64.90 -43.27 29.81
C VAL A 70 63.74 -42.28 29.83
N TYR A 71 64.01 -41.00 29.57
CA TYR A 71 62.98 -39.96 29.52
C TYR A 71 61.93 -40.24 28.42
N ASN A 72 62.38 -40.56 27.21
CA ASN A 72 61.47 -40.83 26.10
C ASN A 72 60.58 -42.04 26.39
N ASN A 73 61.14 -43.11 26.98
CA ASN A 73 60.36 -44.27 27.39
C ASN A 73 59.27 -43.87 28.40
N ALA A 74 59.62 -43.09 29.43
CA ALA A 74 58.65 -42.61 30.42
C ALA A 74 57.54 -41.74 29.80
N VAL A 75 57.89 -40.81 28.91
CA VAL A 75 56.91 -39.97 28.21
C VAL A 75 56.02 -40.78 27.26
N ILE A 76 56.57 -41.78 26.57
CA ILE A 76 55.79 -42.68 25.71
C ILE A 76 54.80 -43.49 26.57
N SER A 77 55.23 -44.00 27.73
CA SER A 77 54.33 -44.69 28.66
C SER A 77 53.20 -43.78 29.15
N LEU A 78 53.49 -42.54 29.56
CA LEU A 78 52.47 -41.57 29.95
C LEU A 78 51.48 -41.26 28.82
N LYS A 79 51.98 -41.09 27.59
CA LYS A 79 51.10 -40.88 26.43
C LYS A 79 50.16 -42.05 26.19
N GLU A 80 50.62 -43.28 26.41
CA GLU A 80 49.78 -44.45 26.22
C GLU A 80 48.70 -44.54 27.30
N ILE A 81 49.00 -44.19 28.55
CA ILE A 81 48.00 -44.08 29.62
C ILE A 81 46.90 -43.08 29.22
N PHE A 82 47.27 -41.87 28.80
CA PHE A 82 46.28 -40.87 28.38
C PHE A 82 45.47 -41.30 27.15
N ARG A 83 46.07 -42.03 26.21
CA ARG A 83 45.32 -42.61 25.08
C ARG A 83 44.31 -43.65 25.55
N GLN A 84 44.66 -44.47 26.53
CA GLN A 84 43.75 -45.45 27.10
C GLN A 84 42.60 -44.77 27.84
N GLU A 85 42.87 -43.71 28.62
CA GLU A 85 41.83 -42.92 29.28
C GLU A 85 40.85 -42.29 28.28
N ILE A 86 41.35 -41.71 27.18
CA ILE A 86 40.51 -41.15 26.11
C ILE A 86 39.63 -42.25 25.49
N ARG A 87 40.22 -43.40 25.13
CA ARG A 87 39.46 -44.54 24.57
C ARG A 87 38.40 -45.06 25.54
N GLN A 88 38.71 -45.11 26.84
CA GLN A 88 37.75 -45.52 27.87
C GLN A 88 36.63 -44.51 28.04
N ALA A 89 36.92 -43.21 27.97
CA ALA A 89 35.91 -42.15 28.01
C ALA A 89 34.98 -42.18 26.78
N GLU A 90 35.54 -42.43 25.59
CA GLU A 90 34.78 -42.65 24.36
C GLU A 90 33.89 -43.90 24.47
N ALA A 91 34.44 -45.03 24.91
CA ALA A 91 33.69 -46.27 25.10
C ALA A 91 32.60 -46.16 26.18
N ALA A 92 32.78 -45.30 27.18
CA ALA A 92 31.78 -45.01 28.20
C ALA A 92 30.64 -44.10 27.70
N GLY A 93 30.62 -43.74 26.40
CA GLY A 93 29.55 -42.92 25.81
C GLY A 93 29.59 -41.45 26.25
N LYS A 94 30.62 -41.01 26.98
CA LYS A 94 30.83 -39.58 27.31
C LYS A 94 31.49 -38.81 26.16
N GLY A 95 31.54 -39.43 24.98
CA GLY A 95 32.04 -38.81 23.77
C GLY A 95 31.09 -37.76 23.22
N VAL A 96 31.61 -36.91 22.35
CA VAL A 96 30.85 -35.87 21.65
C VAL A 96 29.70 -36.47 20.81
N GLU A 97 29.85 -37.71 20.35
CA GLU A 97 28.85 -38.38 19.50
C GLU A 97 27.55 -38.72 20.24
N SER A 98 27.63 -39.26 21.47
CA SER A 98 26.42 -39.55 22.27
C SER A 98 25.65 -38.29 22.61
N MET A 99 26.36 -37.20 22.94
CA MET A 99 25.73 -35.90 23.20
C MET A 99 25.04 -35.36 21.94
N ARG A 100 25.68 -35.53 20.78
CA ARG A 100 25.12 -35.11 19.50
C ARG A 100 23.86 -35.89 19.12
N GLU A 101 23.81 -37.19 19.38
CA GLU A 101 22.61 -37.99 19.13
C GLU A 101 21.43 -37.55 19.99
N GLU A 102 21.68 -37.21 21.25
CA GLU A 102 20.66 -36.65 22.16
C GLU A 102 20.17 -35.28 21.68
N GLU A 103 21.09 -34.40 21.27
CA GLU A 103 20.77 -33.09 20.70
C GLU A 103 19.95 -33.20 19.41
N ASP A 104 20.34 -34.10 18.49
CA ASP A 104 19.62 -34.34 17.23
C ASP A 104 18.21 -34.91 17.51
N ALA A 105 18.06 -35.79 18.51
CA ALA A 105 16.76 -36.31 18.92
C ALA A 105 15.86 -35.23 19.53
N GLU A 106 16.42 -34.34 20.36
CA GLU A 106 15.69 -33.18 20.91
C GLU A 106 15.26 -32.23 19.79
N LEU A 107 16.17 -31.90 18.88
CA LEU A 107 15.89 -31.02 17.74
C LEU A 107 14.74 -31.57 16.89
N ASN A 108 14.76 -32.87 16.58
CA ASN A 108 13.69 -33.51 15.81
C ASN A 108 12.33 -33.42 16.53
N ARG A 109 12.29 -33.55 17.86
CA ARG A 109 11.04 -33.38 18.63
C ARG A 109 10.52 -31.95 18.55
N LEU A 110 11.40 -30.96 18.67
CA LEU A 110 11.03 -29.54 18.58
C LEU A 110 10.53 -29.16 17.18
N ILE A 111 11.15 -29.69 16.13
CA ILE A 111 10.71 -29.50 14.75
C ILE A 111 9.31 -30.08 14.56
N ALA A 112 9.06 -31.31 15.02
CA ALA A 112 7.76 -31.96 14.89
C ALA A 112 6.65 -31.17 15.61
N GLU A 113 6.95 -30.63 16.80
CA GLU A 113 6.00 -29.79 17.54
C GLU A 113 5.76 -28.45 16.83
N ASN A 114 6.80 -27.83 16.26
CA ASN A 114 6.66 -26.60 15.48
C ASN A 114 5.79 -26.83 14.24
N GLU A 115 5.99 -27.95 13.53
CA GLU A 115 5.17 -28.34 12.38
C GLU A 115 3.70 -28.57 12.76
N ARG A 116 3.43 -29.16 13.93
CA ARG A 116 2.07 -29.31 14.44
C ARG A 116 1.40 -27.94 14.67
N VAL A 117 2.06 -27.04 15.39
CA VAL A 117 1.53 -25.70 15.68
C VAL A 117 1.37 -24.88 14.40
N ASN A 118 2.31 -24.98 13.46
CA ASN A 118 2.22 -24.29 12.18
C ASN A 118 1.03 -24.76 11.34
N ARG A 119 0.72 -26.06 11.35
CA ARG A 119 -0.48 -26.61 10.69
C ARG A 119 -1.76 -26.04 11.30
N GLU A 120 -1.86 -26.04 12.62
CA GLU A 120 -3.02 -25.47 13.33
C GLU A 120 -3.21 -23.98 13.01
N MET A 121 -2.11 -23.21 12.99
CA MET A 121 -2.15 -21.80 12.60
C MET A 121 -2.49 -21.59 11.12
N ALA A 122 -2.04 -22.47 10.23
CA ALA A 122 -2.35 -22.40 8.81
C ALA A 122 -3.84 -22.67 8.56
N GLU A 123 -4.43 -23.66 9.22
CA GLU A 123 -5.87 -23.93 9.17
C GLU A 123 -6.69 -22.75 9.72
N ALA A 124 -6.25 -22.14 10.83
CA ALA A 124 -6.91 -20.95 11.37
C ALA A 124 -6.83 -19.75 10.41
N ARG A 125 -5.70 -19.57 9.71
CA ARG A 125 -5.53 -18.53 8.68
C ARG A 125 -6.45 -18.78 7.48
N ALA A 126 -6.50 -20.02 6.97
CA ALA A 126 -7.37 -20.38 5.86
C ALA A 126 -8.85 -20.09 6.17
N ARG A 127 -9.32 -20.40 7.39
CA ARG A 127 -10.69 -20.08 7.80
C ARG A 127 -10.97 -18.58 7.81
N LYS A 128 -10.03 -17.76 8.30
CA LYS A 128 -10.17 -16.29 8.28
C LYS A 128 -10.17 -15.74 6.86
N GLU A 129 -9.26 -16.22 6.01
CA GLU A 129 -9.20 -15.84 4.60
C GLU A 129 -10.50 -16.19 3.87
N GLU A 130 -11.11 -17.35 4.16
CA GLU A 130 -12.42 -17.73 3.62
C GLU A 130 -13.56 -16.81 4.09
N GLU A 131 -13.52 -16.36 5.35
CA GLU A 131 -14.50 -15.42 5.91
C GLU A 131 -14.35 -14.03 5.28
N GLU A 132 -13.13 -13.51 5.23
CA GLU A 132 -12.77 -12.24 4.58
C GLU A 132 -13.15 -12.28 3.10
N TRP A 133 -12.86 -13.37 2.39
CA TRP A 133 -13.25 -13.55 0.99
C TRP A 133 -14.77 -13.46 0.80
N LYS A 134 -15.56 -14.11 1.67
CA LYS A 134 -17.03 -14.03 1.62
C LYS A 134 -17.52 -12.61 1.90
N GLU A 135 -16.87 -11.87 2.78
CA GLU A 135 -17.21 -10.48 3.06
C GLU A 135 -16.93 -9.58 1.86
N THR A 136 -15.72 -9.68 1.28
CA THR A 136 -15.36 -8.95 0.05
C THR A 136 -16.33 -9.28 -1.10
N GLN A 137 -16.74 -10.54 -1.27
CA GLN A 137 -17.74 -10.90 -2.28
C GLN A 137 -19.08 -10.20 -2.05
N ARG A 138 -19.53 -10.06 -0.80
CA ARG A 138 -20.78 -9.34 -0.48
C ARG A 138 -20.65 -7.85 -0.76
N GLU A 139 -19.51 -7.25 -0.45
CA GLU A 139 -19.24 -5.84 -0.73
C GLU A 139 -19.26 -5.57 -2.24
N ILE A 140 -18.57 -6.39 -3.02
CA ILE A 140 -18.56 -6.29 -4.49
C ILE A 140 -19.99 -6.39 -5.05
N LEU A 141 -20.81 -7.33 -4.56
CA LEU A 141 -22.19 -7.45 -5.02
C LEU A 141 -23.02 -6.20 -4.70
N LYS A 142 -22.85 -5.62 -3.50
CA LYS A 142 -23.52 -4.36 -3.14
C LYS A 142 -23.10 -3.21 -4.05
N GLU A 143 -21.80 -3.08 -4.33
CA GLU A 143 -21.30 -2.04 -5.23
C GLU A 143 -21.86 -2.19 -6.65
N ILE A 144 -21.94 -3.43 -7.15
CA ILE A 144 -22.55 -3.73 -8.45
C ILE A 144 -24.03 -3.34 -8.46
N ASP A 145 -24.79 -3.72 -7.42
CA ASP A 145 -26.21 -3.38 -7.31
C ASP A 145 -26.44 -1.87 -7.27
N GLU A 146 -25.65 -1.15 -6.48
CA GLU A 146 -25.71 0.32 -6.40
C GLU A 146 -25.37 0.98 -7.74
N ALA A 147 -24.35 0.50 -8.43
CA ALA A 147 -23.97 1.00 -9.75
C ALA A 147 -25.09 0.76 -10.77
N LEU A 148 -25.70 -0.43 -10.75
CA LEU A 148 -26.79 -0.81 -11.64
C LEU A 148 -28.05 0.03 -11.36
N GLN A 149 -28.38 0.28 -10.09
CA GLN A 149 -29.48 1.17 -9.72
C GLN A 149 -29.28 2.60 -10.21
N LYS A 150 -28.07 3.16 -10.05
CA LYS A 150 -27.72 4.49 -10.57
C LYS A 150 -27.81 4.55 -12.09
N GLN A 151 -27.32 3.53 -12.79
CA GLN A 151 -27.47 3.46 -14.25
C GLN A 151 -28.94 3.39 -14.66
N HIS A 152 -29.77 2.62 -13.96
CA HIS A 152 -31.20 2.56 -14.24
C HIS A 152 -31.93 3.87 -13.96
N SER A 153 -31.58 4.62 -12.90
CA SER A 153 -32.21 5.91 -12.62
C SER A 153 -31.86 6.94 -13.71
N VAL A 154 -30.58 7.03 -14.07
CA VAL A 154 -30.11 7.92 -15.16
C VAL A 154 -30.76 7.54 -16.49
N ALA A 155 -30.84 6.25 -16.81
CA ALA A 155 -31.51 5.79 -18.03
C ALA A 155 -33.00 6.15 -18.02
N LYS A 156 -33.70 6.01 -16.89
CA LYS A 156 -35.11 6.40 -16.75
C LYS A 156 -35.31 7.90 -16.96
N GLU A 157 -34.50 8.74 -16.31
CA GLU A 157 -34.55 10.19 -16.46
C GLU A 157 -34.30 10.61 -17.92
N ALA A 158 -33.23 10.09 -18.54
CA ALA A 158 -32.93 10.36 -19.95
C ALA A 158 -34.09 9.92 -20.88
N THR A 159 -34.70 8.76 -20.63
CA THR A 159 -35.87 8.33 -21.44
C THR A 159 -37.09 9.21 -21.22
N ALA A 160 -37.30 9.76 -20.03
CA ALA A 160 -38.39 10.69 -19.75
C ALA A 160 -38.15 12.02 -20.48
N GLU A 161 -36.94 12.58 -20.41
CA GLU A 161 -36.57 13.79 -21.14
C GLU A 161 -36.75 13.66 -22.64
N VAL A 162 -36.35 12.52 -23.21
CA VAL A 162 -36.55 12.23 -24.64
C VAL A 162 -38.04 12.17 -24.98
N ARG A 163 -38.87 11.55 -24.14
CA ARG A 163 -40.33 11.52 -24.35
C ARG A 163 -40.95 12.91 -24.29
N ASP A 164 -40.54 13.74 -23.34
CA ASP A 164 -41.01 15.12 -23.21
C ASP A 164 -40.54 15.99 -24.39
N ALA A 165 -39.33 15.76 -24.89
CA ALA A 165 -38.83 16.40 -26.11
C ALA A 165 -39.65 16.00 -27.35
N ILE A 166 -40.00 14.71 -27.49
CA ILE A 166 -40.86 14.22 -28.57
C ILE A 166 -42.29 14.79 -28.45
N ALA A 167 -42.81 14.96 -27.23
CA ALA A 167 -44.10 15.61 -27.03
C ALA A 167 -44.07 17.08 -27.47
N ARG A 168 -43.05 17.83 -27.05
CA ARG A 168 -42.83 19.24 -27.43
C ARG A 168 -42.54 19.44 -28.91
N SER A 169 -41.88 18.48 -29.57
CA SER A 169 -41.55 18.61 -30.99
C SER A 169 -42.77 18.61 -31.91
N ARG A 170 -43.92 18.12 -31.43
CA ARG A 170 -45.19 18.22 -32.15
C ARG A 170 -45.65 19.66 -32.35
N ASP A 171 -45.28 20.57 -31.45
CA ASP A 171 -45.65 21.98 -31.48
C ASP A 171 -44.64 22.84 -32.25
N PHE A 172 -43.59 22.25 -32.83
CA PHE A 172 -42.58 22.98 -33.59
C PHE A 172 -43.11 23.48 -34.93
N VAL A 173 -42.54 24.60 -35.38
CA VAL A 173 -42.91 25.24 -36.64
C VAL A 173 -42.14 24.58 -37.79
N ASN A 174 -42.89 24.02 -38.73
CA ASN A 174 -42.43 23.41 -39.97
C ASN A 174 -42.79 24.33 -41.16
N GLU A 175 -42.22 24.07 -42.33
CA GLU A 175 -42.50 24.84 -43.55
C GLU A 175 -44.00 24.87 -43.90
N GLU A 176 -44.70 23.77 -43.64
CA GLU A 176 -46.13 23.61 -43.92
C GLU A 176 -47.05 24.37 -42.95
N ASN A 177 -46.67 24.52 -41.68
CA ASN A 177 -47.51 25.13 -40.63
C ASN A 177 -47.13 26.59 -40.31
N LEU A 178 -46.14 27.15 -41.02
CA LEU A 178 -45.52 28.43 -40.74
C LEU A 178 -46.52 29.60 -40.79
N GLU A 179 -47.26 29.74 -41.89
CA GLU A 179 -48.20 30.86 -42.08
C GLU A 179 -49.32 30.84 -41.02
N ALA A 180 -49.85 29.66 -40.68
CA ALA A 180 -50.88 29.50 -39.66
C ALA A 180 -50.36 29.93 -38.27
N LYS A 181 -49.13 29.55 -37.91
CA LYS A 181 -48.52 29.92 -36.63
C LYS A 181 -48.18 31.41 -36.55
N ILE A 182 -47.80 32.05 -37.66
CA ILE A 182 -47.58 33.51 -37.72
C ILE A 182 -48.87 34.26 -37.42
N MET A 183 -49.99 33.85 -38.02
CA MET A 183 -51.30 34.47 -37.75
C MET A 183 -51.75 34.26 -36.30
N GLU A 184 -51.60 33.05 -35.76
CA GLU A 184 -51.91 32.74 -34.36
C GLU A 184 -51.11 33.63 -33.38
N ALA A 185 -49.81 33.81 -33.63
CA ALA A 185 -48.96 34.64 -32.80
C ALA A 185 -49.30 36.14 -32.88
N LEU A 186 -49.72 36.62 -34.06
CA LEU A 186 -50.18 38.00 -34.24
C LEU A 186 -51.55 38.25 -33.61
N GLU A 187 -52.38 37.22 -33.44
CA GLU A 187 -53.70 37.32 -32.83
C GLU A 187 -53.64 37.24 -31.31
N ASN A 188 -52.75 36.41 -30.76
CA ASN A 188 -52.61 36.16 -29.33
C ASN A 188 -51.27 36.69 -28.77
N PRO A 189 -51.12 38.01 -28.56
CA PRO A 189 -49.94 38.55 -27.90
C PRO A 189 -49.85 38.06 -26.45
N LYS A 190 -48.68 37.54 -26.05
CA LYS A 190 -48.44 37.02 -24.69
C LYS A 190 -47.38 37.86 -23.97
N VAL A 191 -47.69 38.30 -22.75
CA VAL A 191 -46.79 39.06 -21.88
C VAL A 191 -46.15 38.10 -20.88
N TYR A 192 -44.82 38.16 -20.77
CA TYR A 192 -44.04 37.37 -19.79
C TYR A 192 -43.61 38.20 -18.58
N ASP A 193 -43.97 39.48 -18.53
CA ASP A 193 -43.61 40.38 -17.45
C ASP A 193 -44.41 40.04 -16.19
N PHE A 194 -43.71 39.94 -15.07
CA PHE A 194 -44.31 39.78 -13.75
C PHE A 194 -43.44 40.45 -12.69
N ALA A 195 -44.07 41.05 -11.68
CA ALA A 195 -43.39 41.60 -10.52
C ALA A 195 -43.32 40.55 -9.41
N ILE A 196 -42.25 40.57 -8.60
CA ILE A 196 -42.08 39.69 -7.44
C ILE A 196 -41.97 40.55 -6.19
N ASP A 197 -42.76 40.24 -5.17
CA ASP A 197 -42.65 40.90 -3.87
C ASP A 197 -41.51 40.31 -3.02
N ARG A 198 -41.12 40.98 -1.92
CA ARG A 198 -40.10 40.51 -0.98
C ARG A 198 -40.46 39.17 -0.33
N GLN A 199 -41.74 38.80 -0.33
CA GLN A 199 -42.24 37.49 0.11
C GLN A 199 -42.21 36.41 -0.99
N GLY A 200 -41.74 36.73 -2.20
CA GLY A 200 -41.66 35.81 -3.33
C GLY A 200 -42.96 35.62 -4.11
N LYS A 201 -44.03 36.36 -3.77
CA LYS A 201 -45.31 36.29 -4.49
C LYS A 201 -45.20 36.99 -5.85
N LYS A 202 -45.58 36.29 -6.92
CA LYS A 202 -45.58 36.80 -8.30
C LYS A 202 -46.90 37.51 -8.62
N TYR A 203 -46.81 38.67 -9.26
CA TYR A 203 -47.93 39.47 -9.74
C TYR A 203 -47.81 39.61 -11.25
N TYR A 204 -48.84 39.17 -11.97
CA TYR A 204 -48.88 39.16 -13.43
C TYR A 204 -49.78 40.28 -13.95
N ASP A 205 -49.39 40.85 -15.08
CA ASP A 205 -50.26 41.78 -15.80
C ASP A 205 -51.37 41.02 -16.55
N PRO A 206 -52.56 41.63 -16.73
CA PRO A 206 -53.64 41.01 -17.48
C PRO A 206 -53.25 40.79 -18.95
N PRO A 207 -53.80 39.77 -19.63
CA PRO A 207 -53.47 39.46 -21.02
C PRO A 207 -53.83 40.65 -21.93
N PRO A 208 -52.93 41.04 -22.85
CA PRO A 208 -53.19 42.17 -23.73
C PRO A 208 -54.27 41.82 -24.78
N SER A 209 -55.32 42.63 -24.86
CA SER A 209 -56.34 42.52 -25.90
C SER A 209 -55.91 43.29 -27.16
N LYS A 210 -55.85 42.61 -28.31
CA LYS A 210 -55.48 43.23 -29.60
C LYS A 210 -56.49 44.26 -30.09
N TYR A 211 -57.78 43.97 -29.92
CA TYR A 211 -58.87 44.86 -30.28
C TYR A 211 -59.43 45.53 -29.01
N GLN A 212 -59.65 46.84 -29.07
CA GLN A 212 -60.41 47.54 -28.04
C GLN A 212 -61.89 47.28 -28.30
N GLU A 213 -62.52 46.49 -27.45
CA GLU A 213 -63.97 46.28 -27.51
C GLU A 213 -64.68 47.57 -27.03
N GLY A 214 -65.45 48.21 -27.92
CA GLY A 214 -66.25 49.40 -27.61
C GLY A 214 -66.13 50.54 -28.63
N VAL A 215 -66.94 51.59 -28.45
CA VAL A 215 -66.89 52.80 -29.29
C VAL A 215 -65.59 53.56 -28.99
N PRO A 216 -64.76 53.90 -30.01
CA PRO A 216 -63.48 54.57 -29.78
C PRO A 216 -63.67 55.86 -28.98
N THR A 217 -63.12 55.91 -27.77
CA THR A 217 -63.15 57.13 -26.97
C THR A 217 -62.18 58.15 -27.58
N ARG A 218 -62.72 59.34 -27.86
CA ARG A 218 -62.01 60.50 -28.43
C ARG A 218 -60.66 60.70 -27.74
N GLN A 219 -59.57 60.62 -28.50
CA GLN A 219 -58.18 60.64 -28.05
C GLN A 219 -57.92 61.67 -26.93
N LYS A 220 -57.64 61.19 -25.72
CA LYS A 220 -56.93 61.93 -24.68
C LYS A 220 -55.69 61.13 -24.27
N GLY A 221 -54.55 61.45 -24.89
CA GLY A 221 -53.22 61.03 -24.43
C GLY A 221 -52.92 59.52 -24.50
N ARG A 222 -51.65 59.17 -24.27
CA ARG A 222 -51.17 57.78 -24.18
C ARG A 222 -51.79 57.13 -22.93
N LEU A 223 -52.53 56.04 -23.12
CA LEU A 223 -53.38 55.44 -22.09
C LEU A 223 -52.64 54.62 -21.01
N PHE A 224 -51.30 54.55 -21.04
CA PHE A 224 -50.53 53.64 -20.19
C PHE A 224 -49.90 54.30 -18.94
N ASP A 225 -50.09 55.61 -18.73
CA ASP A 225 -49.78 56.24 -17.44
C ASP A 225 -50.95 56.07 -16.46
N ARG A 226 -51.30 54.82 -16.13
CA ARG A 226 -52.06 54.54 -14.90
C ARG A 226 -51.06 54.67 -13.75
N THR A 227 -50.82 55.92 -13.34
CA THR A 227 -50.11 56.22 -12.09
C THR A 227 -50.72 55.38 -10.97
N LEU A 228 -49.84 54.75 -10.18
CA LEU A 228 -50.12 53.81 -9.10
C LEU A 228 -51.26 54.31 -8.19
N GLY A 229 -52.48 53.96 -8.57
CA GLY A 229 -53.71 54.24 -7.86
C GLY A 229 -54.50 52.95 -7.82
N THR A 230 -54.39 52.26 -6.69
CA THR A 230 -55.13 51.06 -6.33
C THR A 230 -56.61 51.25 -6.66
N GLN A 231 -57.09 50.54 -7.68
CA GLN A 231 -58.51 50.30 -7.89
C GLN A 231 -58.72 48.79 -7.79
N GLN A 232 -59.22 48.36 -6.63
CA GLN A 232 -59.86 47.06 -6.50
C GLN A 232 -61.01 47.01 -7.50
N ALA A 233 -60.99 46.02 -8.41
CA ALA A 233 -62.16 45.65 -9.18
C ALA A 233 -63.04 44.71 -8.33
N PRO A 234 -64.38 44.81 -8.44
CA PRO A 234 -65.30 43.97 -7.70
C PRO A 234 -65.44 42.58 -8.35
N ASP A 235 -65.74 41.61 -7.49
CA ASP A 235 -66.00 40.19 -7.81
C ASP A 235 -66.88 40.00 -9.05
N VAL A 236 -66.39 39.21 -10.00
CA VAL A 236 -67.19 38.62 -11.07
C VAL A 236 -67.16 37.11 -10.91
N LYS A 237 -68.38 36.59 -10.81
CA LYS A 237 -68.81 35.22 -10.48
C LYS A 237 -68.07 34.14 -11.28
N GLU A 238 -67.58 33.14 -10.56
CA GLU A 238 -67.18 31.85 -11.12
C GLU A 238 -68.43 31.05 -11.49
N ASP A 239 -68.64 30.82 -12.79
CA ASP A 239 -69.50 29.74 -13.26
C ASP A 239 -68.69 28.44 -13.21
N SER A 240 -69.10 27.58 -12.29
CA SER A 240 -68.60 26.23 -12.11
C SER A 240 -69.02 25.34 -13.28
N HIS A 241 -68.07 24.91 -14.11
CA HIS A 241 -68.21 23.69 -14.90
C HIS A 241 -67.12 22.68 -14.49
N THR A 242 -67.57 21.72 -13.68
CA THR A 242 -66.87 20.49 -13.35
C THR A 242 -66.82 19.56 -14.57
N GLU A 243 -65.62 19.18 -15.00
CA GLU A 243 -65.38 17.90 -15.67
C GLU A 243 -64.48 17.03 -14.80
N LYS A 244 -65.03 15.88 -14.42
CA LYS A 244 -64.38 14.82 -13.66
C LYS A 244 -63.45 14.07 -14.60
N LEU A 245 -62.18 13.91 -14.24
CA LEU A 245 -61.41 12.74 -14.67
C LEU A 245 -60.89 12.00 -13.45
N ALA A 246 -61.24 10.72 -13.40
CA ALA A 246 -60.97 9.80 -12.32
C ALA A 246 -59.51 9.37 -12.32
N ASP A 247 -58.89 9.43 -11.14
CA ASP A 247 -57.71 8.65 -10.81
C ASP A 247 -58.05 7.15 -10.83
N THR A 248 -57.38 6.40 -11.70
CA THR A 248 -57.17 4.97 -11.52
C THR A 248 -55.69 4.73 -11.27
N SER A 249 -55.33 4.61 -9.99
CA SER A 249 -54.05 4.04 -9.56
C SER A 249 -54.34 2.81 -8.71
N LYS A 250 -54.32 1.63 -9.34
CA LYS A 250 -54.10 0.38 -8.62
C LYS A 250 -53.52 -0.68 -9.57
N VAL A 251 -52.43 -1.28 -9.10
CA VAL A 251 -51.53 -2.31 -9.66
C VAL A 251 -50.39 -1.77 -10.48
#